data_AF-A0AAJ2H376-F1
#
_entry.id   AF-A0AAJ2H376-F1
#
_cell.length_a   1.000
_cell.length_b   1.000
_cell.length_c   1.000
_cell.angle_alpha   90.00
_cell.angle_beta   90.00
_cell.angle_gamma   90.00
#
_symmetry.space_group_name_H-M   'P 1'
#
loop_
_entity.id
_entity.type
_entity.pdbx_description
1 polymer ?
#
loop_
_entity_poly.entity_id
_entity_poly.type
_entity_poly.pdbx_seq_one_letter_code
_entity_poly.pdbx_strand_id
1 'polypeptide(L)'
;ILKQLENEESIWFGLEKQEVILTINQIVASHFQQRQLLPEQSTVKELANGDIIVSSKITHATQLLPLVRYWMPHVKIVNPVELQQQLESELREYLD
;
A
#
# COMPACT_ATOMS: atom_id res chain seq x y z
N ILE A 1 -38.35 20.54 -9.49
CA ILE A 1 -37.97 19.11 -9.66
C ILE A 1 -36.75 19.00 -10.59
N LEU A 2 -35.70 19.80 -10.36
CA LEU A 2 -34.41 19.67 -11.09
C LEU A 2 -33.28 20.10 -10.15
N LYS A 3 -33.10 19.33 -9.08
CA LYS A 3 -31.98 19.42 -8.12
C LYS A 3 -31.46 18.03 -7.71
N GLN A 4 -31.72 17.01 -8.53
CA GLN A 4 -31.35 15.63 -8.23
C GLN A 4 -30.36 15.02 -9.24
N LEU A 5 -29.91 15.77 -10.24
CA LEU A 5 -28.99 15.27 -11.27
C LEU A 5 -27.50 15.46 -10.94
N GLU A 6 -27.14 16.03 -9.79
CA GLU A 6 -25.74 16.11 -9.35
C GLU A 6 -25.32 14.91 -8.47
N ASN A 7 -26.27 14.09 -8.01
CA ASN A 7 -25.97 12.88 -7.24
C ASN A 7 -25.88 11.61 -8.11
N GLU A 8 -25.93 11.75 -9.44
CA GLU A 8 -25.88 10.63 -10.40
C GLU A 8 -24.47 10.36 -10.97
N GLU A 9 -23.42 11.03 -10.51
CA GLU A 9 -22.03 10.68 -10.89
C GLU A 9 -21.46 9.52 -10.07
N SER A 10 -22.31 8.74 -9.39
CA SER A 10 -21.91 7.51 -8.69
C SER A 10 -21.82 6.28 -9.63
N ILE A 11 -21.85 6.44 -10.96
CA ILE A 11 -21.92 5.29 -11.89
C ILE A 11 -21.02 5.48 -13.12
N TRP A 12 -19.70 5.56 -12.91
CA TRP A 12 -18.71 5.16 -13.92
C TRP A 12 -17.75 4.15 -13.30
N PHE A 13 -17.68 2.97 -13.90
CA PHE A 13 -16.95 1.79 -13.42
C PHE A 13 -15.45 2.05 -13.27
N GLY A 14 -15.01 2.21 -12.03
CA GLY A 14 -13.62 2.05 -11.63
C GLY A 14 -13.57 2.16 -10.12
N LEU A 15 -13.41 1.03 -9.42
CA LEU A 15 -13.07 1.06 -8.00
C LEU A 15 -11.87 2.01 -7.83
N GLU A 16 -12.09 3.15 -7.19
CA GLU A 16 -11.05 4.16 -7.01
C GLU A 16 -9.87 3.49 -6.29
N LYS A 17 -8.72 3.42 -6.98
CA LYS A 17 -7.54 2.79 -6.41
C LYS A 17 -6.93 3.76 -5.42
N GLN A 18 -6.76 3.30 -4.20
CA GLN A 18 -6.05 4.04 -3.18
C GLN A 18 -4.54 3.85 -3.37
N GLU A 19 -3.81 4.95 -3.33
CA GLU A 19 -2.35 4.92 -3.30
C GLU A 19 -1.84 4.64 -1.88
N VAL A 20 -0.91 3.70 -1.79
CA VAL A 20 -0.21 3.31 -0.57
C VAL A 20 1.27 3.56 -0.75
N ILE A 21 1.89 4.25 0.19
CA ILE A 21 3.32 4.54 0.24
C ILE A 21 3.97 3.63 1.28
N LEU A 22 5.06 2.97 0.87
CA LEU A 22 5.83 2.05 1.68
C LEU A 22 7.30 2.47 1.72
N THR A 23 7.92 2.28 2.88
CA THR A 23 9.38 2.30 3.02
C THR A 23 9.90 0.88 3.01
N ILE A 24 10.91 0.64 2.19
CA ILE A 24 11.53 -0.67 1.99
C ILE A 24 12.99 -0.55 2.36
N ASN A 25 13.41 -1.36 3.33
CA ASN A 25 14.77 -1.33 3.83
C ASN A 25 15.78 -1.82 2.78
N GLN A 26 16.98 -1.23 2.78
CA GLN A 26 18.07 -1.55 1.85
C GLN A 26 18.36 -3.05 1.71
N ILE A 27 18.17 -3.85 2.78
CA ILE A 27 18.44 -5.29 2.80
C ILE A 27 17.58 -6.02 1.75
N VAL A 28 16.35 -5.55 1.53
CA VAL A 28 15.39 -6.17 0.61
C VAL A 28 15.02 -5.28 -0.58
N ALA A 29 15.53 -4.04 -0.64
CA ALA A 29 15.22 -3.07 -1.69
C ALA A 29 15.46 -3.59 -3.11
N SER A 30 16.53 -4.38 -3.31
CA SER A 30 16.86 -4.98 -4.61
C SER A 30 15.76 -5.88 -5.15
N HIS A 31 15.03 -6.60 -4.29
CA HIS A 31 13.91 -7.44 -4.72
C HIS A 31 12.77 -6.62 -5.33
N PHE A 32 12.48 -5.45 -4.76
CA PHE A 32 11.44 -4.54 -5.22
C PHE A 32 11.88 -3.74 -6.45
N GLN A 33 13.17 -3.40 -6.58
CA GLN A 33 13.68 -2.79 -7.79
C GLN A 33 13.65 -3.75 -8.99
N GLN A 34 13.94 -5.04 -8.76
CA GLN A 34 14.03 -6.04 -9.81
C GLN A 34 12.68 -6.65 -10.20
N ARG A 35 11.68 -6.60 -9.32
CA ARG A 35 10.38 -7.26 -9.51
C ARG A 35 9.23 -6.36 -9.09
N GLN A 36 8.12 -6.49 -9.80
CA GLN A 36 6.83 -5.88 -9.45
C GLN A 36 6.17 -6.74 -8.37
N LEU A 37 6.61 -6.58 -7.11
CA LEU A 37 6.15 -7.39 -5.98
C LEU A 37 4.86 -6.87 -5.36
N LEU A 38 4.51 -5.60 -5.61
CA LEU A 38 3.28 -4.97 -5.15
C LEU A 38 2.36 -4.64 -6.34
N PRO A 39 1.04 -4.52 -6.12
CA PRO A 39 0.13 -4.05 -7.15
C PRO A 39 0.51 -2.66 -7.66
N GLU A 40 0.66 -2.52 -8.99
CA GLU A 40 0.98 -1.22 -9.62
C GLU A 40 2.16 -0.50 -8.96
N GLN A 41 3.20 -1.26 -8.63
CA GLN A 41 4.37 -0.77 -7.93
C GLN A 41 5.12 0.29 -8.74
N SER A 42 5.48 1.39 -8.08
CA SER A 42 6.36 2.40 -8.63
C SER A 42 7.40 2.84 -7.60
N THR A 43 8.67 2.89 -7.97
CA THR A 43 9.69 3.48 -7.11
C THR A 43 9.56 4.99 -7.13
N VAL A 44 9.27 5.58 -5.98
CA VAL A 44 9.13 7.03 -5.79
C VAL A 44 10.49 7.68 -5.60
N LYS A 45 11.34 7.07 -4.76
CA LYS A 45 12.64 7.65 -4.40
C LYS A 45 13.59 6.60 -3.82
N GLU A 46 14.88 6.75 -4.11
CA GLU A 46 15.96 6.08 -3.39
C GLU A 46 16.56 7.04 -2.36
N LEU A 47 16.79 6.54 -1.15
CA LEU A 47 17.34 7.31 -0.04
C LEU A 47 18.86 7.12 0.03
N ALA A 48 19.55 8.09 0.62
CA ALA A 48 21.02 8.06 0.71
C ALA A 48 21.56 6.87 1.53
N ASN A 49 20.73 6.30 2.40
CA ASN A 49 21.05 5.12 3.20
C ASN A 49 20.71 3.79 2.51
N GLY A 50 20.32 3.80 1.22
CA GLY A 50 19.98 2.59 0.45
C GLY A 50 18.54 2.10 0.61
N ASP A 51 17.75 2.67 1.54
CA ASP A 51 16.32 2.39 1.60
C ASP A 51 15.62 3.00 0.38
N ILE A 52 14.45 2.47 0.00
CA ILE A 52 13.64 3.00 -1.09
C ILE A 52 12.22 3.30 -0.61
N ILE A 53 11.63 4.33 -1.21
CA ILE A 53 10.21 4.67 -1.09
C ILE A 53 9.52 4.15 -2.34
N VAL A 54 8.48 3.36 -2.15
CA VAL A 54 7.69 2.74 -3.21
C VAL A 54 6.22 3.11 -3.02
N SER A 55 5.53 3.43 -4.12
CA SER A 55 4.08 3.51 -4.15
C SER A 55 3.48 2.23 -4.74
N SER A 56 2.28 1.90 -4.30
CA SER A 56 1.45 0.79 -4.76
C SER A 56 0.01 1.29 -4.86
N LYS A 57 -0.73 0.87 -5.87
CA LYS A 57 -2.14 1.25 -6.04
C LYS A 57 -3.01 0.02 -5.86
N ILE A 58 -3.89 0.07 -4.87
CA ILE A 58 -4.75 -1.05 -4.50
C ILE A 58 -6.20 -0.63 -4.43
N THR A 59 -7.07 -1.61 -4.63
CA THR A 59 -8.51 -1.44 -4.40
C THR A 59 -8.93 -1.90 -3.01
N HIS A 60 -8.26 -2.92 -2.47
CA HIS A 60 -8.56 -3.49 -1.16
C HIS A 60 -7.27 -3.82 -0.40
N ALA A 61 -7.28 -3.61 0.91
CA ALA A 61 -6.15 -3.90 1.80
C ALA A 61 -5.64 -5.35 1.67
N THR A 62 -6.54 -6.30 1.42
CA THR A 62 -6.21 -7.73 1.24
C THR A 62 -5.27 -8.02 0.07
N GLN A 63 -5.14 -7.11 -0.90
CA GLN A 63 -4.17 -7.22 -1.99
C GLN A 63 -2.74 -6.89 -1.53
N LEU A 64 -2.60 -6.09 -0.47
CA LEU A 64 -1.31 -5.54 -0.02
C LEU A 64 -0.83 -6.15 1.29
N LEU A 65 -1.70 -6.25 2.30
CA LEU A 65 -1.31 -6.61 3.66
C LEU A 65 -0.58 -7.97 3.75
N PRO A 66 -0.99 -9.04 3.04
CA PRO A 66 -0.24 -10.30 3.05
C PRO A 66 1.19 -10.17 2.49
N LEU A 67 1.38 -9.32 1.47
CA LEU A 67 2.68 -9.07 0.87
C LEU A 67 3.58 -8.31 1.85
N VAL A 68 3.06 -7.25 2.47
CA VAL A 68 3.81 -6.49 3.48
C VAL A 68 4.19 -7.38 4.66
N ARG A 69 3.26 -8.22 5.14
CA ARG A 69 3.50 -9.18 6.22
C ARG A 69 4.66 -10.12 5.92
N TYR A 70 4.74 -10.66 4.69
CA TYR A 70 5.82 -11.55 4.27
C TYR A 70 7.21 -10.89 4.38
N TRP A 71 7.29 -9.57 4.14
CA TRP A 71 8.54 -8.82 4.13
C TRP A 71 8.86 -8.12 5.46
N MET A 72 8.08 -8.36 6.52
CA MET A 72 8.40 -7.81 7.84
C MET A 72 9.72 -8.37 8.40
N PRO A 73 10.51 -7.56 9.13
CA PRO A 73 10.25 -6.18 9.54
C PRO A 73 10.76 -5.12 8.53
N HIS A 74 11.18 -5.54 7.34
CA HIS A 74 11.93 -4.72 6.37
C HIS A 74 11.06 -3.83 5.48
N VAL A 75 9.75 -4.09 5.43
CA VAL A 75 8.77 -3.28 4.71
C VAL A 75 7.75 -2.72 5.69
N LYS A 76 7.48 -1.43 5.58
CA LYS A 76 6.49 -0.73 6.40
C LYS A 76 5.62 0.17 5.54
N ILE A 77 4.33 0.20 5.85
CA ILE A 77 3.40 1.15 5.24
C ILE A 77 3.53 2.47 6.00
N VAL A 78 3.76 3.57 5.27
CA VAL A 78 3.86 4.91 5.87
C VAL A 78 2.65 5.79 5.54
N ASN A 79 1.88 5.46 4.51
CA ASN A 79 0.62 6.12 4.19
C ASN A 79 -0.27 5.17 3.35
N PRO A 80 -1.58 5.06 3.61
CA PRO A 80 -2.30 5.53 4.80
C PRO A 80 -1.79 4.86 6.09
N VAL A 81 -1.84 5.57 7.23
CA VAL A 81 -1.36 5.02 8.52
C VAL A 81 -2.28 3.89 9.02
N GLU A 82 -3.54 3.94 8.64
CA GLU A 82 -4.60 3.00 9.02
C GLU A 82 -4.26 1.57 8.58
N LEU A 83 -3.63 1.38 7.42
CA LEU A 83 -3.24 0.05 6.96
C LEU A 83 -2.07 -0.53 7.77
N GLN A 84 -1.12 0.31 8.20
CA GLN A 84 -0.05 -0.12 9.09
C GLN A 84 -0.61 -0.51 10.47
N GLN A 85 -1.56 0.29 10.99
CA GLN A 85 -2.23 0.00 12.26
C GLN A 85 -3.05 -1.29 12.19
N GLN A 86 -3.77 -1.52 11.09
CA GLN A 86 -4.51 -2.76 10.87
C GLN A 86 -3.54 -3.97 10.90
N LEU A 87 -2.42 -3.90 10.19
CA LEU A 87 -1.41 -4.96 10.18
C LEU A 87 -0.87 -5.25 11.59
N GLU A 88 -0.58 -4.21 12.36
CA GLU A 88 -0.10 -4.35 13.74
C GLU A 88 -1.16 -4.89 14.69
N SER A 89 -2.43 -4.52 14.52
CA SER A 89 -3.56 -5.08 15.31
C SER A 89 -3.71 -6.57 15.06
N GLU A 90 -3.76 -6.98 13.79
CA GLU A 90 -3.88 -8.39 13.39
C GLU A 90 -2.71 -9.23 13.93
N LEU A 91 -1.50 -8.67 13.99
CA LEU A 91 -0.33 -9.35 14.56
C LEU A 91 -0.37 -9.44 16.08
N ARG A 92 -0.88 -8.42 16.78
CA ARG A 92 -1.08 -8.49 18.24
C ARG A 92 -2.13 -9.52 18.59
N GLU A 93 -3.27 -9.50 17.91
CA GLU A 93 -4.35 -10.48 18.09
C GLU A 93 -3.90 -11.92 17.84
N TYR A 94 -2.93 -12.14 16.95
CA TYR A 94 -2.36 -13.47 16.73
C TYR A 94 -1.44 -13.94 17.86
N LEU A 95 -0.79 -13.02 18.57
CA LEU A 95 0.19 -13.33 19.61
C LEU A 95 -0.42 -13.44 21.02
N ASP A 96 -1.60 -12.89 21.22
CA ASP A 96 -2.39 -12.96 22.47
C ASP A 96 -3.11 -14.33 22.61
#